data_AF-A0A3Q2DUC9-F1
#
_entry.id   AF-A0A3Q2DUC9-F1
#
_cell.length_a   1.000
_cell.length_b   1.000
_cell.length_c   1.000
_cell.angle_alpha   90.00
_cell.angle_beta   90.00
_cell.angle_gamma   90.00
#
_symmetry.space_group_name_H-M   'P 1'
#
loop_
_entity.id
_entity.type
_entity.pdbx_description
1 polymer ?
#
loop_
_entity_poly.entity_id
_entity_poly.type
_entity_poly.pdbx_seq_one_letter_code
_entity_poly.pdbx_strand_id
1 'polypeptide(L)'
;MSWAEEDWTVGLSGRVLQKVKELQVLKDRLSRENKQKQLQLDNTHTSLEKQTAKVNTDVLMYNFFLLKDSFSSPLSLQACLV
;
A
#
# COMPACT_ATOMS: atom_id res chain seq x y z
N MET A 1 21.83 -3.12 -24.09
CA MET A 1 21.53 -4.19 -25.07
C MET A 1 20.53 -3.63 -26.05
N SER A 2 20.97 -3.31 -27.27
CA SER A 2 20.09 -2.77 -28.32
C SER A 2 19.70 -3.91 -29.26
N TRP A 3 18.67 -4.66 -28.88
CA TRP A 3 18.06 -5.73 -29.69
C TRP A 3 16.59 -5.41 -30.02
N ALA A 4 16.30 -4.15 -30.28
CA ALA A 4 14.93 -3.73 -30.60
C ALA A 4 14.95 -2.52 -31.53
N GLU A 5 15.22 -2.78 -32.81
CA GLU A 5 14.78 -1.88 -33.88
C GLU A 5 14.33 -2.65 -35.12
N GLU A 6 14.66 -3.94 -35.24
CA GLU A 6 14.02 -4.82 -36.21
C GLU A 6 12.61 -5.21 -35.76
N ASP A 7 11.62 -4.82 -36.59
CA ASP A 7 10.23 -5.25 -36.45
C ASP A 7 10.19 -6.79 -36.52
N TRP A 8 10.09 -7.43 -35.35
CA TRP A 8 9.97 -8.89 -35.23
C TRP A 8 8.72 -9.46 -35.92
N THR A 9 7.85 -8.58 -36.40
CA THR A 9 6.64 -8.90 -37.14
C THR A 9 6.87 -9.08 -38.65
N VAL A 10 8.05 -8.71 -39.19
CA VAL A 10 8.39 -8.90 -40.60
C VAL A 10 8.48 -10.40 -40.93
N GLY A 11 7.82 -10.84 -42.01
CA GLY A 11 7.80 -12.24 -42.46
C GLY A 11 6.72 -13.12 -41.82
N LEU A 12 5.93 -12.60 -40.87
CA LEU A 12 4.79 -13.32 -40.31
C LEU A 12 3.58 -13.33 -41.27
N SER A 13 2.83 -14.43 -41.28
CA SER A 13 1.61 -14.51 -42.09
C SER A 13 0.53 -13.56 -41.56
N GLY A 14 -0.36 -13.08 -42.44
CA GLY A 14 -1.42 -12.12 -42.07
C GLY A 14 -2.31 -12.57 -40.90
N ARG A 15 -2.55 -13.89 -40.78
CA ARG A 15 -3.31 -14.48 -39.65
C ARG A 15 -2.56 -14.34 -38.33
N VAL A 16 -1.24 -14.53 -38.34
CA VAL A 16 -0.39 -14.37 -37.15
C VAL A 16 -0.32 -12.90 -36.76
N LEU A 17 -0.15 -11.99 -37.72
CA LEU A 17 -0.17 -10.55 -37.48
C LEU A 17 -1.48 -10.07 -36.84
N GLN A 18 -2.62 -10.64 -37.25
CA GLN A 18 -3.90 -10.34 -36.66
C GLN A 18 -3.99 -10.79 -35.19
N LYS A 19 -3.44 -11.97 -34.87
CA LYS A 19 -3.34 -12.44 -33.48
C LYS A 19 -2.38 -11.60 -32.64
N VAL A 20 -1.29 -11.12 -33.20
CA VAL A 20 -0.38 -10.20 -32.52
C VAL A 20 -1.12 -8.91 -32.15
N LYS A 21 -1.89 -8.33 -33.07
CA LYS A 21 -2.71 -7.13 -32.78
C LYS A 21 -3.76 -7.38 -31.70
N GLU A 22 -4.47 -8.50 -31.78
CA GLU A 22 -5.46 -8.89 -30.75
C GLU A 22 -4.80 -9.00 -29.36
N LEU A 23 -3.65 -9.68 -29.29
CA LEU A 23 -2.90 -9.83 -28.05
C LEU A 23 -2.36 -8.49 -27.52
N GLN A 24 -1.94 -7.59 -28.40
CA GLN A 24 -1.50 -6.25 -28.02
C GLN A 24 -2.65 -5.47 -27.36
N VAL A 25 -3.85 -5.51 -27.95
CA VAL A 25 -5.05 -4.86 -27.38
C VAL A 25 -5.43 -5.48 -26.03
N LEU A 26 -5.35 -6.80 -25.89
CA LEU A 26 -5.63 -7.49 -24.64
C LEU A 26 -4.59 -7.13 -23.56
N LYS A 27 -3.30 -7.07 -23.91
CA LYS A 27 -2.23 -6.62 -23.02
C LYS A 27 -2.49 -5.20 -22.54
N ASP A 28 -2.85 -4.30 -23.44
CA ASP A 28 -3.09 -2.90 -23.08
C ASP A 28 -4.30 -2.76 -22.16
N ARG A 29 -5.36 -3.54 -22.42
CA ARG A 29 -6.52 -3.62 -21.52
C ARG A 29 -6.13 -4.15 -20.15
N LEU A 30 -5.42 -5.27 -20.09
CA LEU A 30 -4.97 -5.88 -18.84
C LEU A 30 -4.06 -4.94 -18.06
N SER A 31 -3.18 -4.20 -18.75
CA SER A 31 -2.31 -3.20 -18.13
C SER A 31 -3.10 -2.08 -17.45
N ARG A 32 -4.17 -1.59 -18.10
CA ARG A 32 -5.07 -0.59 -17.50
C ARG A 32 -5.80 -1.13 -16.28
N GLU A 33 -6.38 -2.32 -16.38
CA GLU A 33 -7.07 -2.97 -15.26
C GLU A 33 -6.11 -3.22 -14.09
N ASN A 34 -4.87 -3.63 -14.36
CA ASN A 34 -3.87 -3.87 -13.33
C ASN A 34 -3.43 -2.56 -12.65
N LYS A 35 -3.22 -1.48 -13.40
CA LYS A 35 -2.94 -0.15 -12.83
C LYS A 35 -4.08 0.32 -11.93
N GLN A 36 -5.33 0.13 -12.36
CA GLN A 36 -6.49 0.48 -11.55
C GLN A 36 -6.53 -0.33 -10.24
N LYS A 37 -6.26 -1.63 -10.29
CA LYS A 37 -6.19 -2.48 -9.10
C LYS A 37 -5.04 -2.09 -8.18
N GLN A 38 -3.87 -1.77 -8.72
CA GLN A 38 -2.73 -1.29 -7.93
C GLN A 38 -3.09 -0.01 -7.17
N LEU A 39 -3.71 0.96 -7.84
CA LEU A 39 -4.17 2.19 -7.19
C LEU A 39 -5.20 1.92 -6.09
N GLN A 40 -6.11 0.96 -6.29
CA GLN A 40 -7.05 0.56 -5.25
C GLN A 40 -6.34 -0.05 -4.04
N LEU A 41 -5.34 -0.92 -4.26
CA LEU A 41 -4.53 -1.50 -3.20
C LEU A 41 -3.72 -0.44 -2.45
N ASP A 42 -3.11 0.51 -3.17
CA ASP A 42 -2.32 1.57 -2.55
C ASP A 42 -3.21 2.48 -1.68
N ASN A 43 -4.44 2.75 -2.15
CA ASN A 43 -5.43 3.51 -1.40
C ASN A 43 -5.87 2.79 -0.12
N THR A 44 -6.16 1.49 -0.19
CA THR A 44 -6.57 0.72 0.99
C THR A 44 -5.42 0.61 1.98
N HIS A 45 -4.20 0.37 1.51
CA HIS A 45 -2.99 0.33 2.33
C HIS A 45 -2.78 1.65 3.07
N THR A 46 -2.81 2.78 2.35
CA THR A 46 -2.66 4.12 2.94
C THR A 46 -3.75 4.42 3.97
N SER A 47 -4.99 3.99 3.71
CA SER A 47 -6.09 4.15 4.66
C SER A 47 -5.87 3.34 5.94
N LEU A 48 -5.36 2.12 5.80
CA LEU A 48 -5.05 1.23 6.91
C LEU A 48 -3.91 1.79 7.76
N GLU A 49 -2.82 2.23 7.14
CA GLU A 49 -1.70 2.89 7.84
C GLU A 49 -2.17 4.11 8.65
N LYS A 50 -3.04 4.94 8.08
CA LYS A 50 -3.63 6.08 8.79
C LYS A 50 -4.45 5.64 10.00
N GLN A 51 -5.21 4.55 9.89
CA GLN A 51 -5.98 4.01 11.00
C GLN A 51 -5.07 3.43 12.08
N THR A 52 -4.04 2.68 11.71
CA THR A 52 -3.04 2.16 12.65
C THR A 52 -2.32 3.29 13.39
N ALA A 53 -1.93 4.35 12.68
CA ALA A 53 -1.31 5.52 13.31
C ALA A 53 -2.25 6.15 14.35
N LYS A 54 -3.54 6.33 14.03
CA LYS A 54 -4.54 6.85 14.97
C LYS A 54 -4.69 5.97 16.21
N VAL A 55 -4.87 4.66 16.03
CA VAL A 55 -5.00 3.73 17.17
C VAL A 55 -3.75 3.77 18.03
N ASN A 56 -2.57 3.79 17.42
CA ASN A 56 -1.31 3.89 18.16
C ASN A 56 -1.23 5.21 18.94
N THR A 57 -1.61 6.34 18.34
CA THR A 57 -1.62 7.62 19.07
C THR A 57 -2.64 7.63 20.20
N ASP A 58 -3.82 7.05 19.99
CA ASP A 58 -4.87 6.96 21.02
C ASP A 58 -4.37 6.10 22.18
N VAL A 59 -3.81 4.91 21.91
CA VAL A 59 -3.23 4.02 22.92
C VAL A 59 -2.10 4.69 23.68
N LEU A 60 -1.22 5.42 23.01
CA LEU A 60 -0.15 6.18 23.67
C LEU A 60 -0.71 7.29 24.58
N MET A 61 -1.74 8.01 24.13
CA MET A 61 -2.43 9.02 24.94
C MET A 61 -3.11 8.41 26.16
N TYR A 62 -3.81 7.27 26.01
CA TYR A 62 -4.39 6.53 27.12
C TYR A 62 -3.31 6.06 28.11
N ASN A 63 -2.23 5.46 27.63
CA ASN A 63 -1.12 5.02 28.49
C ASN A 63 -0.46 6.19 29.23
N PHE A 64 -0.27 7.33 28.56
CA PHE A 64 0.27 8.54 29.18
C PHE A 64 -0.68 9.11 30.25
N PHE A 65 -1.98 9.14 29.97
CA PHE A 65 -3.00 9.58 30.92
C PHE A 65 -3.05 8.66 32.15
N LEU A 66 -3.06 7.34 31.94
CA LEU A 66 -3.01 6.34 33.01
C LEU A 66 -1.72 6.43 33.85
N LEU A 67 -0.58 6.78 33.23
CA LEU A 67 0.66 7.03 33.96
C LEU A 67 0.55 8.27 34.88
N LYS A 68 -0.13 9.32 34.41
CA LYS A 68 -0.35 10.55 35.18
C LYS A 68 -1.26 10.32 36.37
N ASP A 69 -2.33 9.54 36.23
CA ASP A 69 -3.23 9.20 37.35
C ASP A 69 -2.53 8.35 38.42
N SER A 70 -1.61 7.47 38.01
CA SER A 70 -0.77 6.70 38.93
C SER A 70 0.19 7.57 39.75
N PHE A 71 0.64 8.71 39.21
CA PHE A 71 1.52 9.66 39.90
C PHE A 71 0.77 10.76 40.68
N SER A 72 -0.48 11.07 40.30
CA SER A 72 -1.31 12.09 40.96
C SER A 72 -2.12 11.58 42.15
N SER A 73 -2.07 10.27 42.42
CA SER A 73 -2.72 9.64 43.57
C SER A 73 -1.90 9.93 44.85
N PRO A 74 -2.48 10.55 45.91
CA PRO A 74 -1.74 10.92 47.14
C PRO A 74 -1.18 9.72 47.93
N LEU A 75 -1.53 8.49 47.55
CA LEU A 75 -1.03 7.25 48.16
C LEU A 75 0.40 6.88 47.76
N SER A 76 0.95 7.40 46.65
CA SER A 76 2.31 7.09 46.21
C SER A 76 3.38 7.93 46.91
N LEU A 77 3.03 9.14 47.38
CA LEU A 77 3.91 10.01 48.15
C LEU A 77 4.19 9.47 49.57
N GLN A 78 3.30 8.63 50.10
CA GLN A 78 3.51 7.99 51.42
C GLN A 78 4.53 6.85 51.39
N ALA A 79 4.79 6.25 50.23
CA ALA A 79 5.76 5.16 50.08
C ALA A 79 7.21 5.62 49.89
N CYS A 80 7.44 6.89 49.52
CA CYS A 80 8.79 7.47 49.40
C CYS A 80 9.28 8.16 50.69
N LEU A 81 8.46 8.21 51.73
CA LEU A 81 8.75 8.91 52.99
C LEU A 81 9.01 7.96 54.18
N VAL A 82 9.21 6.67 53.92
CA VAL A 82 9.66 5.66 54.90
C VAL A 82 11.00 5.08 54.47
#